data_AF-A0A522FGA6-F1
#
_entry.id   AF-A0A522FGA6-F1
#
_cell.length_a   1.000
_cell.length_b   1.000
_cell.length_c   1.000
_cell.angle_alpha   90.00
_cell.angle_beta   90.00
_cell.angle_gamma   90.00
#
_symmetry.space_group_name_H-M   'P 1'
#
loop_
_entity.id
_entity.type
_entity.pdbx_description
1 polymer ?
#
loop_
_entity_poly.entity_id
_entity_poly.type
_entity_poly.pdbx_seq_one_letter_code
_entity_poly.pdbx_strand_id
1 'polypeptide(L)'
;MAISKHDYGAHRSVEPDSALPMAVERAPDFGVAHFDLNEVTSGGVCYSTKDGFRRFQSGGDLLNDIWLTNLDQVPKEMPSLKSNKFLQTKITTLAEDLGVELTGFKQVGGVDKGGMVDVARVLTHTRDIAVAAYAWKSLDRDWSRPRLSDCIAEILPAYERTVPQVEVALRGAHQSWSSPQMQPKVAYDRGSRMIYFRRNRIQHALDVMRVPLPANGWSAYDPVNGLDGLVDPWLPSLVEVAIEWRGATPELVSLIAFGSDASRSTIRRWVCQIELIWLLKYARITVLSAYVANSASQLPSQLQAPPLVVGDPVYQLSIPHGLVAEAHWVGLARPRYDWKTRQTEVTTTSVWFRAMDRAISFQMALVAHQMGGNVSGYGAGGVQVRFDNPGIEQLLEINDALGACHPCLASEIVGRERGDL
;
A
#
# COMPACT_ATOMS: atom_id res chain seq x y z
N MET A 1 -28.74 -54.45 -35.91
CA MET A 1 -27.26 -54.49 -36.00
C MET A 1 -26.86 -53.59 -37.17
N ALA A 2 -26.59 -52.32 -36.89
CA ALA A 2 -26.08 -51.34 -37.84
C ALA A 2 -25.45 -50.21 -37.01
N ILE A 3 -24.12 -50.12 -37.04
CA ILE A 3 -23.34 -49.13 -36.31
C ILE A 3 -23.27 -47.88 -37.18
N SER A 4 -23.91 -46.80 -36.72
CA SER A 4 -23.84 -45.47 -37.33
C SER A 4 -22.53 -44.80 -36.93
N LYS A 5 -21.78 -44.31 -37.92
CA LYS A 5 -20.56 -43.50 -37.75
C LYS A 5 -20.92 -42.20 -37.03
N HIS A 6 -20.26 -41.91 -35.92
CA HIS A 6 -20.23 -40.57 -35.34
C HIS A 6 -19.07 -39.78 -35.94
N ASP A 7 -19.41 -38.64 -36.54
CA ASP A 7 -18.46 -37.60 -36.94
C ASP A 7 -17.73 -37.08 -35.70
N TYR A 8 -16.41 -37.24 -35.69
CA TYR A 8 -15.53 -36.54 -34.76
C TYR A 8 -15.47 -35.06 -35.19
N GLY A 9 -16.21 -34.23 -34.46
CA GLY A 9 -16.11 -32.78 -34.55
C GLY A 9 -14.66 -32.33 -34.31
N ALA A 10 -14.16 -31.54 -35.25
CA ALA A 10 -12.83 -30.95 -35.23
C ALA A 10 -12.55 -30.27 -33.89
N HIS A 11 -11.50 -30.72 -33.21
CA HIS A 11 -10.85 -29.99 -32.13
C HIS A 11 -10.42 -28.62 -32.65
N ARG A 12 -11.17 -27.57 -32.31
CA ARG A 12 -10.64 -26.20 -32.32
C ARG A 12 -9.54 -26.15 -31.27
N SER A 13 -8.30 -26.10 -31.74
CA SER A 13 -7.14 -25.71 -30.96
C SER A 13 -7.44 -24.37 -30.30
N VAL A 14 -7.49 -24.38 -28.97
CA VAL A 14 -7.41 -23.15 -28.18
C VAL A 14 -5.99 -22.62 -28.40
N GLU A 15 -5.86 -21.53 -29.14
CA GLU A 15 -4.59 -20.81 -29.25
C GLU A 15 -4.15 -20.38 -27.85
N PRO A 16 -2.88 -20.59 -27.46
CA PRO A 16 -2.35 -20.05 -26.23
C PRO A 16 -2.11 -18.56 -26.45
N ASP A 17 -3.11 -17.75 -26.16
CA ASP A 17 -2.97 -16.29 -26.11
C ASP A 17 -2.22 -15.91 -24.82
N SER A 18 -0.93 -16.22 -24.79
CA SER A 18 0.02 -15.72 -23.78
C SER A 18 1.34 -15.34 -24.46
N ALA A 19 1.25 -14.54 -25.53
CA ALA A 19 2.41 -13.79 -25.96
C ALA A 19 2.77 -12.82 -24.83
N LEU A 20 3.85 -13.11 -24.10
CA LEU A 20 4.46 -12.17 -23.17
C LEU A 20 4.61 -10.82 -23.89
N PRO A 21 4.26 -9.68 -23.27
CA PRO A 21 4.41 -8.38 -23.91
C PRO A 21 5.85 -8.25 -24.43
N MET A 22 6.00 -7.88 -25.71
CA MET A 22 7.29 -7.82 -26.39
C MET A 22 8.30 -7.03 -25.55
N ALA A 23 9.55 -7.51 -25.55
CA ALA A 23 10.66 -6.92 -24.81
C ALA A 23 10.70 -5.40 -25.00
N VAL A 24 10.42 -4.68 -23.91
CA VAL A 24 10.67 -3.26 -23.80
C VAL A 24 12.17 -3.03 -24.01
N GLU A 25 12.54 -1.91 -24.64
CA GLU A 25 13.91 -1.39 -24.66
C GLU A 25 14.57 -1.58 -23.29
N ARG A 26 15.88 -1.89 -23.27
CA ARG A 26 16.65 -2.24 -22.07
C ARG A 26 16.25 -1.34 -20.89
N ALA A 27 15.48 -1.89 -19.95
CA ALA A 27 14.94 -1.13 -18.82
C ALA A 27 16.07 -0.48 -18.01
N PRO A 28 15.91 0.77 -17.55
CA PRO A 28 16.93 1.45 -16.76
C PRO A 28 17.23 0.67 -15.46
N ASP A 29 18.47 0.74 -14.96
CA ASP A 29 18.77 0.08 -13.69
C ASP A 29 18.08 0.79 -12.52
N PHE A 30 17.77 0.03 -11.47
CA PHE A 30 17.31 0.61 -10.22
C PHE A 30 18.47 0.62 -9.23
N GLY A 31 18.77 1.80 -8.71
CA GLY A 31 19.79 2.03 -7.69
C GLY A 31 19.21 2.68 -6.44
N VAL A 32 20.00 2.62 -5.37
CA VAL A 32 19.74 3.36 -4.12
C VAL A 32 20.73 4.50 -4.03
N ALA A 33 20.25 5.70 -3.73
CA ALA A 33 21.10 6.84 -3.41
C ALA A 33 20.74 7.36 -2.01
N HIS A 34 21.75 7.54 -1.16
CA HIS A 34 21.60 8.14 0.14
C HIS A 34 22.36 9.47 0.15
N PHE A 35 21.63 10.57 0.16
CA PHE A 35 22.19 11.91 0.27
C PHE A 35 22.61 12.18 1.72
N ASP A 36 23.75 12.84 1.89
CA ASP A 36 24.29 13.19 3.20
C ASP A 36 23.42 14.26 3.90
N LEU A 37 22.80 15.15 3.11
CA LEU A 37 21.84 16.16 3.57
C LEU A 37 20.49 15.97 2.89
N ASN A 38 19.43 16.57 3.45
CA ASN A 38 18.08 16.50 2.90
C ASN A 38 17.87 17.44 1.69
N GLU A 39 18.80 17.41 0.72
CA GLU A 39 18.76 18.23 -0.50
C GLU A 39 19.56 17.59 -1.65
N VAL A 40 19.09 17.79 -2.89
CA VAL A 40 19.69 17.18 -4.10
C VAL A 40 21.05 17.74 -4.49
N THR A 41 21.42 18.90 -3.96
CA THR A 41 22.73 19.55 -4.16
C THR A 41 23.82 18.93 -3.31
N SER A 42 23.45 18.13 -2.31
CA SER A 42 24.40 17.44 -1.46
C SER A 42 24.96 16.19 -2.14
N GLY A 43 26.19 15.84 -1.77
CA GLY A 43 26.78 14.56 -2.12
C GLY A 43 26.19 13.41 -1.31
N GLY A 44 26.72 12.23 -1.54
CA GLY A 44 26.27 11.05 -0.81
C GLY A 44 26.94 9.77 -1.28
N VAL A 45 26.28 8.66 -0.97
CA VAL A 45 26.67 7.31 -1.37
C VAL A 45 25.56 6.69 -2.20
N CYS A 46 25.91 5.94 -3.23
CA CYS A 46 24.94 5.22 -4.05
C CYS A 46 25.42 3.82 -4.41
N TYR A 47 24.46 2.95 -4.70
CA TYR A 47 24.72 1.59 -5.16
C TYR A 47 23.71 1.18 -6.23
N SER A 48 24.20 0.62 -7.33
CA SER A 48 23.40 -0.09 -8.34
C SER A 48 24.01 -1.46 -8.62
N THR A 49 23.19 -2.40 -9.12
CA THR A 49 23.70 -3.74 -9.45
C THR A 49 24.67 -3.73 -10.63
N LYS A 50 24.58 -2.69 -11.47
CA LYS A 50 25.42 -2.46 -12.64
C LYS A 50 26.76 -1.80 -12.33
N ASP A 51 26.75 -0.70 -11.56
CA ASP A 51 27.94 0.14 -11.35
C ASP A 51 28.58 -0.06 -9.96
N GLY A 52 27.93 -0.82 -9.08
CA GLY A 52 28.41 -1.08 -7.73
C GLY A 52 28.33 0.15 -6.82
N PHE A 53 29.10 0.11 -5.73
CA PHE A 53 29.13 1.16 -4.72
C PHE A 53 30.01 2.33 -5.16
N ARG A 54 29.51 3.56 -5.05
CA ARG A 54 30.30 4.78 -5.31
C ARG A 54 29.79 5.97 -4.51
N ARG A 55 30.65 6.98 -4.31
CA ARG A 55 30.22 8.31 -3.86
C ARG A 55 29.82 9.16 -5.06
N PHE A 56 28.89 10.08 -4.83
CA PHE A 56 28.52 11.12 -5.78
C PHE A 56 28.59 12.50 -5.11
N GLN A 57 28.72 13.57 -5.90
CA GLN A 57 28.86 14.94 -5.42
C GLN A 57 27.53 15.69 -5.45
N SER A 58 26.64 15.34 -6.38
CA SER A 58 25.28 15.89 -6.44
C SER A 58 24.32 14.94 -7.17
N GLY A 59 23.02 15.23 -7.08
CA GLY A 59 22.00 14.51 -7.86
C GLY A 59 22.22 14.53 -9.38
N GLY A 60 22.97 15.50 -9.90
CA GLY A 60 23.34 15.56 -11.32
C GLY A 60 24.27 14.43 -11.78
N ASP A 61 24.92 13.71 -10.88
CA ASP A 61 25.80 12.57 -11.20
C ASP A 61 25.02 11.26 -11.45
N LEU A 62 23.69 11.31 -11.31
CA LEU A 62 22.77 10.17 -11.23
C LEU A 62 21.70 10.20 -12.35
N LEU A 63 22.09 10.42 -13.61
CA LEU A 63 21.14 10.69 -14.72
C LEU A 63 20.73 9.47 -15.57
N ASN A 64 21.53 8.40 -15.61
CA ASN A 64 21.35 7.31 -16.59
C ASN A 64 20.46 6.14 -16.11
N ASP A 65 20.19 6.07 -14.82
CA ASP A 65 19.46 4.98 -14.15
C ASP A 65 18.42 5.59 -13.21
N ILE A 66 17.49 4.80 -12.70
CA ILE A 66 16.50 5.27 -11.73
C ILE A 66 17.03 5.07 -10.31
N TRP A 67 17.17 6.17 -9.56
CA TRP A 67 17.73 6.18 -8.22
C TRP A 67 16.64 6.49 -7.20
N LEU A 68 16.34 5.52 -6.33
CA LEU A 68 15.48 5.76 -5.19
C LEU A 68 16.31 6.39 -4.07
N THR A 69 15.83 7.51 -3.56
CA THR A 69 16.58 8.37 -2.64
C THR A 69 16.02 8.34 -1.22
N ASN A 70 16.80 8.80 -0.23
CA ASN A 70 16.30 9.08 1.13
C ASN A 70 15.46 10.36 1.22
N LEU A 71 15.40 11.18 0.16
CA LEU A 71 14.71 12.46 0.12
C LEU A 71 13.20 12.30 0.01
N ASP A 72 12.43 13.10 0.75
CA ASP A 72 10.96 13.12 0.67
C ASP A 72 10.44 13.80 -0.61
N GLN A 73 11.23 14.73 -1.16
CA GLN A 73 10.92 15.52 -2.35
C GLN A 73 12.13 15.55 -3.27
N VAL A 74 11.86 15.45 -4.56
CA VAL A 74 12.87 15.47 -5.62
C VAL A 74 12.40 16.43 -6.72
N PRO A 75 13.28 17.27 -7.29
CA PRO A 75 12.92 18.17 -8.38
C PRO A 75 12.41 17.44 -9.60
N LYS A 76 11.44 18.02 -10.31
CA LYS A 76 10.85 17.41 -11.52
C LYS A 76 11.83 17.37 -12.68
N GLU A 77 12.83 18.24 -12.65
CA GLU A 77 13.91 18.37 -13.62
C GLU A 77 14.90 17.19 -13.55
N MET A 78 14.85 16.39 -12.48
CA MET A 78 15.68 15.19 -12.28
C MET A 78 14.82 13.91 -12.29
N PRO A 79 14.27 13.50 -13.46
CA PRO A 79 13.34 12.37 -13.54
C PRO A 79 13.95 11.01 -13.18
N SER A 80 15.29 10.91 -13.24
CA SER A 80 16.07 9.75 -12.79
C SER A 80 16.02 9.56 -11.28
N LEU A 81 15.83 10.63 -10.52
CA LEU A 81 15.73 10.58 -9.07
C LEU A 81 14.27 10.35 -8.65
N LYS A 82 14.06 9.38 -7.76
CA LYS A 82 12.77 9.07 -7.15
C LYS A 82 12.84 9.32 -5.65
N SER A 83 11.78 9.91 -5.10
CA SER A 83 11.73 10.15 -3.65
C SER A 83 11.60 8.83 -2.88
N ASN A 84 11.83 8.92 -1.57
CA ASN A 84 11.63 7.81 -0.63
C ASN A 84 10.18 7.29 -0.57
N LYS A 85 9.22 7.92 -1.28
CA LYS A 85 7.81 7.53 -1.36
C LYS A 85 7.48 6.77 -2.63
N PHE A 86 8.43 6.59 -3.54
CA PHE A 86 8.17 6.00 -4.85
C PHE A 86 7.54 4.61 -4.76
N LEU A 87 8.03 3.77 -3.84
CA LEU A 87 7.49 2.42 -3.60
C LEU A 87 6.43 2.38 -2.49
N GLN A 88 5.90 3.51 -2.03
CA GLN A 88 5.09 3.64 -0.80
C GLN A 88 5.81 3.28 0.50
N THR A 89 6.93 2.54 0.42
CA THR A 89 7.79 2.16 1.53
C THR A 89 9.11 2.93 1.43
N LYS A 90 9.50 3.58 2.53
CA LYS A 90 10.79 4.29 2.62
C LYS A 90 11.94 3.31 2.48
N ILE A 91 13.05 3.74 1.87
CA ILE A 91 14.23 2.88 1.70
C ILE A 91 14.84 2.43 3.04
N THR A 92 14.75 3.26 4.09
CA THR A 92 15.18 2.89 5.45
C THR A 92 14.29 1.80 6.04
N THR A 93 12.98 1.95 5.88
CA THR A 93 11.99 0.95 6.29
C THR A 93 12.10 -0.35 5.50
N LEU A 94 12.49 -0.28 4.23
CA LEU A 94 12.81 -1.46 3.42
C LEU A 94 14.09 -2.15 3.90
N ALA A 95 15.09 -1.39 4.36
CA ALA A 95 16.28 -1.97 5.00
C ALA A 95 15.91 -2.67 6.33
N GLU A 96 15.03 -2.06 7.14
CA GLU A 96 14.47 -2.68 8.36
C GLU A 96 13.71 -3.98 8.05
N ASP A 97 12.96 -4.05 6.94
CA ASP A 97 12.29 -5.28 6.49
C ASP A 97 13.24 -6.41 6.17
N LEU A 98 14.40 -6.06 5.63
CA LEU A 98 15.48 -6.98 5.31
C LEU A 98 16.34 -7.30 6.55
N GLY A 99 16.14 -6.57 7.64
CA GLY A 99 16.95 -6.70 8.84
C GLY A 99 18.37 -6.16 8.68
N VAL A 100 18.59 -5.20 7.78
CA VAL A 100 19.92 -4.61 7.52
C VAL A 100 19.91 -3.12 7.84
N GLU A 101 21.06 -2.59 8.25
CA GLU A 101 21.26 -1.15 8.36
C GLU A 101 21.53 -0.58 6.98
N LEU A 102 20.76 0.44 6.55
CA LEU A 102 20.88 1.00 5.21
C LEU A 102 22.30 1.54 4.95
N THR A 103 22.83 2.32 5.88
CA THR A 103 24.18 2.92 5.83
C THR A 103 24.93 2.53 7.11
N GLY A 104 25.73 1.46 7.09
CA GLY A 104 26.37 0.91 8.29
C GLY A 104 27.90 0.91 8.21
N PHE A 105 28.58 1.33 9.29
CA PHE A 105 30.04 1.43 9.40
C PHE A 105 30.80 0.08 9.49
N LYS A 106 30.27 -1.03 8.96
CA LYS A 106 30.97 -2.33 9.03
C LYS A 106 32.02 -2.46 7.93
N GLN A 107 33.26 -2.11 8.28
CA GLN A 107 34.43 -2.35 7.43
C GLN A 107 34.74 -3.85 7.35
N VAL A 108 34.48 -4.46 6.20
CA VAL A 108 35.13 -5.71 5.80
C VAL A 108 35.92 -5.42 4.52
N GLY A 109 37.24 -5.28 4.64
CA GLY A 109 38.14 -5.08 3.50
C GLY A 109 38.16 -3.66 2.90
N GLY A 110 37.77 -2.62 3.65
CA GLY A 110 37.90 -1.21 3.21
C GLY A 110 36.84 -0.73 2.21
N VAL A 111 35.83 -1.55 1.90
CA VAL A 111 34.66 -1.15 1.09
C VAL A 111 33.41 -1.40 1.93
N ASP A 112 32.72 -0.31 2.28
CA ASP A 112 31.45 -0.33 2.99
C ASP A 112 30.38 -1.05 2.13
N LYS A 113 29.97 -2.24 2.57
CA LYS A 113 28.84 -2.97 1.99
C LYS A 113 27.70 -2.98 3.00
N GLY A 114 27.21 -1.80 3.37
CA GLY A 114 25.95 -1.65 4.09
C GLY A 114 24.76 -2.28 3.36
N GLY A 115 23.58 -2.24 4.00
CA GLY A 115 22.33 -2.78 3.49
C GLY A 115 21.85 -2.20 2.14
N MET A 116 22.50 -1.15 1.62
CA MET A 116 22.25 -0.61 0.27
C MET A 116 22.34 -1.69 -0.82
N VAL A 117 23.23 -2.67 -0.68
CA VAL A 117 23.37 -3.77 -1.67
C VAL A 117 22.10 -4.61 -1.73
N ASP A 118 21.59 -5.02 -0.56
CA ASP A 118 20.40 -5.86 -0.46
C ASP A 118 19.14 -5.10 -0.86
N VAL A 119 19.03 -3.84 -0.43
CA VAL A 119 17.95 -2.95 -0.86
C VAL A 119 17.98 -2.77 -2.37
N ALA A 120 19.12 -2.46 -2.99
CA ALA A 120 19.20 -2.29 -4.44
C ALA A 120 18.82 -3.55 -5.21
N ARG A 121 19.23 -4.74 -4.75
CA ARG A 121 18.79 -6.01 -5.35
C ARG A 121 17.27 -6.18 -5.30
N VAL A 122 16.64 -5.83 -4.17
CA VAL A 122 15.18 -5.81 -4.06
C VAL A 122 14.58 -4.83 -5.05
N LEU A 123 15.15 -3.64 -5.22
CA LEU A 123 14.68 -2.64 -6.19
C LEU A 123 14.80 -3.13 -7.63
N THR A 124 15.94 -3.72 -8.00
CA THR A 124 16.19 -4.31 -9.33
C THR A 124 15.19 -5.43 -9.63
N HIS A 125 14.91 -6.32 -8.68
CA HIS A 125 13.90 -7.35 -8.88
C HIS A 125 12.47 -6.79 -8.92
N THR A 126 12.17 -5.75 -8.13
CA THR A 126 10.87 -5.06 -8.18
C THR A 126 10.64 -4.46 -9.56
N ARG A 127 11.68 -3.83 -10.14
CA ARG A 127 11.71 -3.34 -11.51
C ARG A 127 11.42 -4.47 -12.50
N ASP A 128 12.15 -5.57 -12.43
CA ASP A 128 12.03 -6.68 -13.39
C ASP A 128 10.62 -7.28 -13.39
N ILE A 129 10.06 -7.51 -12.21
CA ILE A 129 8.68 -8.00 -12.05
C ILE A 129 7.69 -6.98 -12.65
N ALA A 130 7.84 -5.69 -12.33
CA ALA A 130 6.94 -4.67 -12.86
C ALA A 130 7.04 -4.56 -14.40
N VAL A 131 8.24 -4.57 -14.98
CA VAL A 131 8.46 -4.53 -16.43
C VAL A 131 7.81 -5.73 -17.11
N ALA A 132 7.98 -6.93 -16.56
CA ALA A 132 7.44 -8.14 -17.14
C ALA A 132 5.92 -8.28 -16.95
N ALA A 133 5.36 -7.71 -15.88
CA ALA A 133 3.95 -7.88 -15.53
C ALA A 133 2.99 -6.91 -16.25
N TYR A 134 3.47 -5.77 -16.76
CA TYR A 134 2.62 -4.74 -17.36
C TYR A 134 3.10 -4.35 -18.76
N ALA A 135 2.14 -3.94 -19.62
CA ALA A 135 2.40 -3.51 -20.99
C ALA A 135 2.85 -2.05 -21.05
N TRP A 136 4.08 -1.78 -20.60
CA TRP A 136 4.71 -0.45 -20.70
C TRP A 136 4.91 -0.05 -22.17
N LYS A 137 4.62 1.21 -22.51
CA LYS A 137 4.82 1.76 -23.86
C LYS A 137 6.18 2.42 -24.01
N SER A 138 6.63 3.13 -22.97
CA SER A 138 7.93 3.79 -22.91
C SER A 138 8.29 3.98 -21.44
N LEU A 139 9.30 3.28 -20.94
CA LEU A 139 9.64 3.29 -19.51
C LEU A 139 10.00 4.69 -19.01
N ASP A 140 10.76 5.46 -19.78
CA ASP A 140 11.16 6.82 -19.41
C ASP A 140 9.96 7.73 -19.11
N ARG A 141 8.91 7.62 -19.94
CA ARG A 141 7.68 8.40 -19.76
C ARG A 141 6.76 7.77 -18.72
N ASP A 142 6.54 6.47 -18.81
CA ASP A 142 5.53 5.77 -18.02
C ASP A 142 5.98 5.63 -16.55
N TRP A 143 7.29 5.74 -16.26
CA TRP A 143 7.85 5.77 -14.90
C TRP A 143 8.19 7.17 -14.42
N SER A 144 7.73 8.21 -15.12
CA SER A 144 7.92 9.61 -14.70
C SER A 144 7.10 9.99 -13.47
N ARG A 145 6.13 9.18 -13.07
CA ARG A 145 5.25 9.51 -11.94
C ARG A 145 5.98 9.42 -10.59
N PRO A 146 5.53 10.20 -9.58
CA PRO A 146 6.17 10.21 -8.27
C PRO A 146 6.12 8.89 -7.51
N ARG A 147 5.20 7.97 -7.87
CA ARG A 147 5.02 6.68 -7.22
C ARG A 147 4.82 5.57 -8.25
N LEU A 148 5.33 4.38 -7.96
CA LEU A 148 5.13 3.19 -8.78
C LEU A 148 3.64 2.84 -8.93
N SER A 149 2.85 3.03 -7.87
CA SER A 149 1.40 2.85 -7.93
C SER A 149 0.74 3.79 -8.95
N ASP A 150 1.30 4.99 -9.10
CA ASP A 150 0.80 5.94 -10.08
C ASP A 150 1.17 5.56 -11.51
N CYS A 151 2.37 5.02 -11.71
CA CYS A 151 2.82 4.48 -12.99
C CYS A 151 1.93 3.31 -13.45
N ILE A 152 1.73 2.32 -12.57
CA ILE A 152 0.92 1.13 -12.88
C ILE A 152 -0.53 1.53 -13.24
N ALA A 153 -1.12 2.41 -12.43
CA ALA A 153 -2.51 2.81 -12.65
C ALA A 153 -2.75 3.70 -13.89
N GLU A 154 -1.71 4.15 -14.59
CA GLU A 154 -1.85 4.80 -15.91
C GLU A 154 -1.91 3.82 -17.08
N ILE A 155 -1.46 2.58 -16.86
CA ILE A 155 -1.47 1.52 -17.86
C ILE A 155 -2.73 0.68 -17.75
N LEU A 156 -3.27 0.55 -16.55
CA LEU A 156 -4.52 -0.17 -16.33
C LEU A 156 -5.68 0.49 -17.09
N PRO A 157 -6.61 -0.31 -17.65
CA PRO A 157 -7.75 0.23 -18.37
C PRO A 157 -8.62 1.10 -17.45
N ALA A 158 -9.16 2.19 -18.01
CA ALA A 158 -10.11 3.02 -17.29
C ALA A 158 -11.41 2.24 -17.09
N TYR A 159 -11.66 1.80 -15.86
CA TYR A 159 -12.84 0.97 -15.54
C TYR A 159 -14.02 1.79 -15.02
N GLU A 160 -13.76 2.72 -14.10
CA GLU A 160 -14.85 3.39 -13.39
C GLU A 160 -15.35 4.63 -14.13
N ARG A 161 -16.67 4.74 -14.21
CA ARG A 161 -17.37 5.93 -14.69
C ARG A 161 -17.63 6.85 -13.51
N THR A 162 -17.57 8.16 -13.74
CA THR A 162 -18.05 9.14 -12.77
C THR A 162 -19.55 8.91 -12.52
N VAL A 163 -19.93 8.95 -11.24
CA VAL A 163 -21.33 8.81 -10.82
C VAL A 163 -21.76 10.08 -10.09
N PRO A 164 -22.23 11.11 -10.82
CA PRO A 164 -22.53 12.42 -10.24
C PRO A 164 -23.49 12.37 -9.04
N GLN A 165 -24.45 11.43 -9.07
CA GLN A 165 -25.45 11.24 -8.01
C GLN A 165 -24.84 11.01 -6.62
N VAL A 166 -23.69 10.31 -6.54
CA VAL A 166 -23.06 9.93 -5.26
C VAL A 166 -21.68 10.55 -5.09
N GLU A 167 -21.30 11.53 -5.91
CA GLU A 167 -19.96 12.12 -5.88
C GLU A 167 -19.62 12.73 -4.51
N VAL A 168 -20.57 13.46 -3.91
CA VAL A 168 -20.42 14.06 -2.57
C VAL A 168 -20.23 12.97 -1.51
N ALA A 169 -21.00 11.89 -1.61
CA ALA A 169 -20.93 10.77 -0.68
C ALA A 169 -19.61 10.01 -0.80
N LEU A 170 -19.14 9.76 -2.03
CA LEU A 170 -17.83 9.15 -2.29
C LEU A 170 -16.70 10.00 -1.73
N ARG A 171 -16.69 11.31 -2.05
CA ARG A 171 -15.68 12.26 -1.55
C ARG A 171 -15.68 12.33 -0.03
N GLY A 172 -16.86 12.34 0.58
CA GLY A 172 -17.02 12.31 2.03
C GLY A 172 -16.63 10.97 2.66
N ALA A 173 -16.72 9.86 1.93
CA ALA A 173 -16.39 8.53 2.41
C ALA A 173 -14.92 8.14 2.23
N HIS A 174 -14.18 8.86 1.39
CA HIS A 174 -12.79 8.53 1.12
C HIS A 174 -11.86 9.01 2.24
N GLN A 175 -11.13 8.06 2.82
CA GLN A 175 -10.04 8.31 3.76
C GLN A 175 -8.94 7.30 3.48
N SER A 176 -7.75 7.78 3.15
CA SER A 176 -6.66 6.95 2.64
C SER A 176 -5.84 6.28 3.74
N TRP A 177 -5.82 6.92 4.91
CA TRP A 177 -5.01 6.54 6.06
C TRP A 177 -5.71 6.98 7.34
N SER A 178 -5.44 6.28 8.44
CA SER A 178 -5.91 6.66 9.77
C SER A 178 -4.74 7.14 10.61
N SER A 179 -4.86 8.36 11.14
CA SER A 179 -3.86 8.97 12.03
C SER A 179 -4.51 9.30 13.37
N PRO A 180 -4.51 8.34 14.32
CA PRO A 180 -4.88 8.61 15.70
C PRO A 180 -4.04 9.76 16.26
N GLN A 181 -4.66 10.56 17.13
CA GLN A 181 -3.88 11.55 17.85
C GLN A 181 -2.98 10.80 18.84
N MET A 182 -1.66 10.86 18.61
CA MET A 182 -0.70 10.29 19.56
C MET A 182 -0.97 10.90 20.92
N GLN A 183 -1.15 10.04 21.93
CA GLN A 183 -1.31 10.53 23.28
C GLN A 183 -0.04 11.30 23.66
N PRO A 184 -0.16 12.54 24.18
CA PRO A 184 0.97 13.28 24.68
C PRO A 184 1.49 12.58 25.94
N LYS A 185 2.43 11.64 25.78
CA LYS A 185 3.26 11.21 26.90
C LYS A 185 4.22 12.36 27.22
N VAL A 186 4.24 12.78 28.48
CA VAL A 186 4.99 13.93 29.01
C VAL A 186 6.50 13.84 28.70
N ALA A 187 7.02 12.63 28.52
CA ALA A 187 8.26 12.36 27.82
C ALA A 187 8.22 10.92 27.28
N TYR A 188 8.69 10.71 26.06
CA TYR A 188 9.10 9.37 25.63
C TYR A 188 10.44 9.06 26.27
N ASP A 189 10.61 7.83 26.75
CA ASP A 189 11.89 7.39 27.27
C ASP A 189 12.94 7.36 26.14
N ARG A 190 14.23 7.49 26.48
CA ARG A 190 15.32 7.40 25.50
C ARG A 190 15.34 6.05 24.77
N GLY A 191 14.77 5.02 25.38
CA GLY A 191 14.60 3.69 24.78
C GLY A 191 13.34 3.53 23.90
N SER A 192 12.48 4.54 23.77
CA SER A 192 11.25 4.39 22.97
C SER A 192 11.58 4.27 21.47
N ARG A 193 11.04 3.24 20.82
CA ARG A 193 11.26 2.96 19.39
C ARG A 193 9.95 3.07 18.63
N MET A 194 9.98 3.75 17.48
CA MET A 194 8.89 3.71 16.49
C MET A 194 9.13 2.53 15.57
N ILE A 195 8.15 1.64 15.43
CA ILE A 195 8.25 0.43 14.63
C ILE A 195 7.05 0.39 13.67
N TYR A 196 7.30 -0.04 12.44
CA TYR A 196 6.25 -0.20 11.44
C TYR A 196 5.99 -1.68 11.13
N PHE A 197 5.01 -2.25 11.82
CA PHE A 197 4.60 -3.64 11.59
C PHE A 197 3.74 -3.73 10.34
N ARG A 198 4.00 -4.73 9.50
CA ARG A 198 3.29 -4.94 8.24
C ARG A 198 2.94 -6.39 8.00
N ARG A 199 1.74 -6.60 7.46
CA ARG A 199 1.32 -7.90 6.93
C ARG A 199 2.13 -8.27 5.69
N ASN A 200 1.99 -9.53 5.29
CA ASN A 200 2.39 -9.95 3.96
C ASN A 200 1.71 -9.08 2.88
N ARG A 201 2.51 -8.40 2.06
CA ARG A 201 2.00 -7.41 1.09
C ARG A 201 1.15 -8.03 -0.01
N ILE A 202 1.49 -9.23 -0.47
CA ILE A 202 0.69 -9.95 -1.46
C ILE A 202 -0.63 -10.38 -0.86
N GLN A 203 -0.61 -11.02 0.30
CA GLN A 203 -1.84 -11.45 0.96
C GLN A 203 -2.76 -10.26 1.25
N HIS A 204 -2.21 -9.15 1.75
CA HIS A 204 -2.97 -7.93 1.99
C HIS A 204 -3.57 -7.37 0.69
N ALA A 205 -2.80 -7.30 -0.39
CA ALA A 205 -3.30 -6.86 -1.70
C ALA A 205 -4.47 -7.72 -2.18
N LEU A 206 -4.35 -9.05 -2.07
CA LEU A 206 -5.41 -10.00 -2.43
C LEU A 206 -6.65 -9.83 -1.54
N ASP A 207 -6.48 -9.67 -0.23
CA ASP A 207 -7.59 -9.46 0.71
C ASP A 207 -8.37 -8.18 0.39
N VAL A 208 -7.66 -7.09 0.04
CA VAL A 208 -8.29 -5.82 -0.36
C VAL A 208 -8.99 -5.94 -1.71
N MET A 209 -8.37 -6.56 -2.71
CA MET A 209 -8.93 -6.65 -4.07
C MET A 209 -10.07 -7.66 -4.21
N ARG A 210 -10.26 -8.58 -3.25
CA ARG A 210 -11.39 -9.54 -3.19
C ARG A 210 -12.72 -8.90 -2.79
N VAL A 211 -12.67 -7.68 -2.28
CA VAL A 211 -13.86 -6.93 -1.86
C VAL A 211 -14.79 -6.73 -3.05
N PRO A 212 -16.07 -7.13 -2.94
CA PRO A 212 -17.07 -6.79 -3.94
C PRO A 212 -17.22 -5.27 -4.07
N LEU A 213 -17.20 -4.78 -5.31
CA LEU A 213 -17.33 -3.37 -5.65
C LEU A 213 -18.75 -3.05 -6.14
N PRO A 214 -19.26 -1.83 -5.92
CA PRO A 214 -20.49 -1.36 -6.55
C PRO A 214 -20.40 -1.45 -8.09
N ALA A 215 -21.34 -2.14 -8.73
CA ALA A 215 -21.28 -2.44 -10.17
C ALA A 215 -22.36 -1.74 -11.01
N ASN A 216 -23.55 -1.56 -10.42
CA ASN A 216 -24.73 -1.02 -11.09
C ASN A 216 -25.30 0.15 -10.30
N GLY A 217 -26.17 0.95 -10.94
CA GLY A 217 -26.64 2.26 -10.50
C GLY A 217 -27.05 2.41 -9.03
N TRP A 218 -27.21 3.66 -8.61
CA TRP A 218 -27.47 4.02 -7.22
C TRP A 218 -28.91 4.48 -7.02
N SER A 219 -29.54 4.01 -5.94
CA SER A 219 -30.84 4.51 -5.47
C SER A 219 -30.70 5.08 -4.08
N ALA A 220 -31.48 6.13 -3.77
CA ALA A 220 -31.63 6.58 -2.40
C ALA A 220 -32.27 5.46 -1.57
N TYR A 221 -31.79 5.26 -0.35
CA TYR A 221 -32.32 4.28 0.58
C TYR A 221 -33.14 4.99 1.65
N ASP A 222 -34.36 4.51 1.89
CA ASP A 222 -35.21 5.02 2.95
C ASP A 222 -34.74 4.46 4.31
N PRO A 223 -34.27 5.30 5.26
CA PRO A 223 -33.82 4.86 6.58
C PRO A 223 -34.88 4.10 7.38
N VAL A 224 -36.18 4.24 7.04
CA VAL A 224 -37.28 3.47 7.67
C VAL A 224 -37.08 1.96 7.50
N ASN A 225 -36.35 1.52 6.46
CA ASN A 225 -36.05 0.12 6.21
C ASN A 225 -34.98 -0.47 7.15
N GLY A 226 -34.43 0.33 8.06
CA GLY A 226 -33.45 -0.14 9.05
C GLY A 226 -32.04 -0.33 8.48
N LEU A 227 -31.15 -0.94 9.28
CA LEU A 227 -29.73 -1.10 8.94
C LEU A 227 -29.43 -2.33 8.07
N ASP A 228 -30.30 -3.34 8.05
CA ASP A 228 -30.02 -4.63 7.43
C ASP A 228 -29.69 -4.50 5.94
N GLY A 229 -30.46 -3.68 5.20
CA GLY A 229 -30.18 -3.39 3.79
C GLY A 229 -28.91 -2.58 3.55
N LEU A 230 -28.41 -1.86 4.55
CA LEU A 230 -27.18 -1.06 4.46
C LEU A 230 -25.92 -1.87 4.74
N VAL A 231 -26.05 -3.02 5.41
CA VAL A 231 -24.93 -3.94 5.73
C VAL A 231 -24.92 -5.21 4.90
N ASP A 232 -25.88 -5.39 3.99
CA ASP A 232 -25.91 -6.53 3.04
C ASP A 232 -24.74 -6.45 2.04
N PRO A 233 -23.79 -7.42 2.06
CA PRO A 233 -22.62 -7.42 1.16
C PRO A 233 -22.95 -7.39 -0.34
N TRP A 234 -24.16 -7.78 -0.74
CA TRP A 234 -24.60 -7.78 -2.14
C TRP A 234 -25.19 -6.44 -2.59
N LEU A 235 -25.47 -5.55 -1.62
CA LEU A 235 -26.03 -4.21 -1.81
C LEU A 235 -25.09 -3.15 -1.23
N PRO A 236 -23.95 -2.85 -1.89
CA PRO A 236 -22.99 -1.88 -1.42
C PRO A 236 -23.64 -0.52 -1.14
N SER A 237 -23.36 0.06 0.02
CA SER A 237 -24.00 1.29 0.47
C SER A 237 -23.02 2.42 0.76
N LEU A 238 -23.49 3.65 0.59
CA LEU A 238 -22.89 4.88 1.12
C LEU A 238 -23.89 5.48 2.11
N VAL A 239 -23.46 5.76 3.33
CA VAL A 239 -24.34 6.14 4.42
C VAL A 239 -23.82 7.41 5.07
N GLU A 240 -24.68 8.41 5.16
CA GLU A 240 -24.45 9.58 5.98
C GLU A 240 -24.83 9.27 7.43
N VAL A 241 -23.89 9.44 8.34
CA VAL A 241 -23.99 8.99 9.72
C VAL A 241 -23.80 10.14 10.70
N ALA A 242 -24.57 10.09 11.78
CA ALA A 242 -24.20 10.71 13.06
C ALA A 242 -23.73 9.61 14.01
N ILE A 243 -22.56 9.82 14.62
CA ILE A 243 -21.88 8.81 15.44
C ILE A 243 -21.94 9.20 16.91
N GLU A 244 -22.50 8.32 17.74
CA GLU A 244 -22.42 8.39 19.19
C GLU A 244 -21.48 7.29 19.71
N TRP A 245 -20.32 7.66 20.24
CA TRP A 245 -19.33 6.75 20.81
C TRP A 245 -19.74 6.24 22.20
N ARG A 246 -20.83 5.48 22.28
CA ARG A 246 -21.28 4.86 23.53
C ARG A 246 -20.51 3.56 23.78
N GLY A 247 -19.82 3.48 24.92
CA GLY A 247 -19.08 2.28 25.33
C GLY A 247 -17.66 2.16 24.79
N ALA A 248 -17.20 3.11 23.97
CA ALA A 248 -15.79 3.23 23.57
C ALA A 248 -15.05 4.16 24.54
N THR A 249 -13.85 3.76 24.97
CA THR A 249 -12.98 4.63 25.76
C THR A 249 -12.45 5.78 24.88
N PRO A 250 -12.07 6.94 25.45
CA PRO A 250 -11.48 8.03 24.67
C PRO A 250 -10.26 7.60 23.83
N GLU A 251 -9.48 6.64 24.35
CA GLU A 251 -8.32 6.07 23.68
C GLU A 251 -8.72 5.26 22.45
N LEU A 252 -9.76 4.44 22.58
CA LEU A 252 -10.30 3.67 21.46
C LEU A 252 -10.92 4.60 20.39
N VAL A 253 -11.63 5.65 20.80
CA VAL A 253 -12.17 6.65 19.86
C VAL A 253 -11.05 7.36 19.10
N SER A 254 -9.96 7.74 19.80
CA SER A 254 -8.76 8.29 19.15
C SER A 254 -8.15 7.29 18.15
N LEU A 255 -8.04 6.02 18.54
CA LEU A 255 -7.51 4.96 17.69
C LEU A 255 -8.34 4.72 16.43
N ILE A 256 -9.67 4.80 16.52
CA ILE A 256 -10.57 4.68 15.37
C ILE A 256 -10.30 5.80 14.34
N ALA A 257 -9.83 6.97 14.78
CA ALA A 257 -9.37 8.06 13.92
C ALA A 257 -10.37 8.45 12.81
N PHE A 258 -11.68 8.45 13.14
CA PHE A 258 -12.74 8.73 12.18
C PHE A 258 -12.64 10.18 11.66
N GLY A 259 -12.34 10.32 10.36
CA GLY A 259 -12.11 11.64 9.75
C GLY A 259 -10.74 12.27 10.04
N SER A 260 -9.83 11.55 10.72
CA SER A 260 -8.46 11.98 11.01
C SER A 260 -7.47 11.28 10.06
N ASP A 261 -7.06 11.99 9.00
CA ASP A 261 -6.01 11.57 8.07
C ASP A 261 -4.66 12.24 8.45
N ALA A 262 -3.54 11.74 7.95
CA ALA A 262 -2.17 12.17 8.29
C ALA A 262 -1.91 13.68 8.14
N SER A 263 -2.62 14.36 7.25
CA SER A 263 -2.43 15.80 7.00
C SER A 263 -3.67 16.66 7.28
N ARG A 264 -4.81 16.05 7.62
CA ARG A 264 -6.08 16.79 7.75
C ARG A 264 -7.07 16.07 8.66
N SER A 265 -7.55 16.76 9.68
CA SER A 265 -8.75 16.37 10.40
C SER A 265 -9.95 17.05 9.74
N THR A 266 -10.96 16.26 9.39
CA THR A 266 -12.22 16.76 8.82
C THR A 266 -13.39 16.15 9.55
N ILE A 267 -14.47 16.93 9.71
CA ILE A 267 -15.73 16.40 10.20
C ILE A 267 -16.33 15.56 9.07
N ARG A 268 -16.06 14.26 9.13
CA ARG A 268 -16.55 13.29 8.17
C ARG A 268 -17.94 12.82 8.57
N ARG A 269 -18.84 12.68 7.60
CA ARG A 269 -20.21 12.18 7.81
C ARG A 269 -20.59 11.02 6.92
N TRP A 270 -19.87 10.78 5.83
CA TRP A 270 -20.16 9.69 4.91
C TRP A 270 -19.25 8.50 5.18
N VAL A 271 -19.81 7.30 5.18
CA VAL A 271 -19.09 6.03 5.26
C VAL A 271 -19.57 5.09 4.17
N CYS A 272 -18.69 4.21 3.70
CA CYS A 272 -19.14 3.08 2.90
C CYS A 272 -19.56 1.92 3.81
N GLN A 273 -20.27 0.95 3.24
CA GLN A 273 -20.74 -0.26 3.93
C GLN A 273 -19.67 -0.95 4.77
N ILE A 274 -18.46 -1.16 4.23
CA ILE A 274 -17.37 -1.85 4.93
C ILE A 274 -17.04 -1.13 6.23
N GLU A 275 -16.96 0.20 6.15
CA GLU A 275 -16.66 1.01 7.31
C GLU A 275 -17.81 1.08 8.31
N LEU A 276 -19.04 1.17 7.81
CA LEU A 276 -20.24 1.08 8.65
C LEU A 276 -20.25 -0.22 9.48
N ILE A 277 -19.97 -1.37 8.85
CA ILE A 277 -19.99 -2.68 9.50
C ILE A 277 -19.05 -2.74 10.71
N TRP A 278 -17.81 -2.23 10.59
CA TRP A 278 -16.89 -2.29 11.73
C TRP A 278 -17.12 -1.15 12.73
N LEU A 279 -17.60 0.03 12.31
CA LEU A 279 -17.97 1.11 13.23
C LEU A 279 -19.14 0.72 14.14
N LEU A 280 -20.10 -0.06 13.65
CA LEU A 280 -21.22 -0.58 14.44
C LEU A 280 -20.78 -1.42 15.66
N LYS A 281 -19.52 -1.90 15.68
CA LYS A 281 -18.96 -2.61 16.84
C LYS A 281 -18.56 -1.69 18.00
N TYR A 282 -18.34 -0.40 17.71
CA TYR A 282 -17.74 0.55 18.65
C TYR A 282 -18.58 1.82 18.87
N ALA A 283 -19.62 2.02 18.07
CA ALA A 283 -20.45 3.20 18.15
C ALA A 283 -21.91 2.90 17.85
N ARG A 284 -22.79 3.72 18.41
CA ARG A 284 -24.19 3.82 17.99
C ARG A 284 -24.26 4.76 16.79
N ILE A 285 -24.82 4.26 15.69
CA ILE A 285 -24.92 4.99 14.43
C ILE A 285 -26.38 5.39 14.19
N THR A 286 -26.58 6.67 13.90
CA THR A 286 -27.85 7.19 13.38
C THR A 286 -27.69 7.48 11.89
N VAL A 287 -28.52 6.86 11.06
CA VAL A 287 -28.53 7.07 9.61
C VAL A 287 -29.28 8.35 9.29
N LEU A 288 -28.60 9.30 8.64
CA LEU A 288 -29.19 10.57 8.21
C LEU A 288 -29.72 10.48 6.78
N SER A 289 -28.93 9.87 5.90
CA SER A 289 -29.30 9.58 4.51
C SER A 289 -28.44 8.42 4.01
N ALA A 290 -28.87 7.74 2.95
CA ALA A 290 -28.09 6.64 2.37
C ALA A 290 -28.37 6.44 0.88
N TYR A 291 -27.38 5.88 0.20
CA TYR A 291 -27.47 5.37 -1.16
C TYR A 291 -27.07 3.90 -1.16
N VAL A 292 -27.77 3.11 -1.96
CA VAL A 292 -27.47 1.69 -2.17
C VAL A 292 -27.28 1.44 -3.66
N ALA A 293 -26.23 0.70 -4.00
CA ALA A 293 -25.98 0.23 -5.35
C ALA A 293 -26.86 -0.99 -5.65
N ASN A 294 -27.30 -1.12 -6.90
CA ASN A 294 -28.20 -2.20 -7.30
C ASN A 294 -27.56 -3.60 -7.25
N SER A 295 -26.23 -3.67 -7.26
CA SER A 295 -25.49 -4.94 -7.14
C SER A 295 -24.02 -4.72 -6.83
N ALA A 296 -23.40 -5.71 -6.19
CA ALA A 296 -21.96 -5.85 -6.10
C ALA A 296 -21.38 -6.76 -7.21
N SER A 297 -20.15 -6.50 -7.63
CA SER A 297 -19.40 -7.38 -8.52
C SER A 297 -17.93 -7.46 -8.11
N GLN A 298 -17.27 -8.56 -8.46
CA GLN A 298 -15.83 -8.69 -8.28
C GLN A 298 -15.08 -7.76 -9.24
N LEU A 299 -13.84 -7.45 -8.89
CA LEU A 299 -12.95 -6.68 -9.77
C LEU A 299 -12.79 -7.40 -11.12
N PRO A 300 -12.99 -6.72 -12.26
CA PRO A 300 -12.84 -7.35 -13.58
C PRO A 300 -11.45 -7.94 -13.76
N SER A 301 -11.34 -9.05 -14.50
CA SER A 301 -10.07 -9.75 -14.72
C SER A 301 -8.94 -8.87 -15.25
N GLN A 302 -9.26 -7.87 -16.08
CA GLN A 302 -8.30 -6.93 -16.66
C GLN A 302 -7.68 -5.96 -15.62
N LEU A 303 -8.34 -5.80 -14.46
CA LEU A 303 -7.86 -4.99 -13.34
C LEU A 303 -7.32 -5.83 -12.19
N GLN A 304 -7.40 -7.16 -12.26
CA GLN A 304 -6.79 -8.01 -11.24
C GLN A 304 -5.27 -7.95 -11.36
N ALA A 305 -4.56 -8.18 -10.24
CA ALA A 305 -3.11 -8.27 -10.27
C ALA A 305 -2.67 -9.41 -11.20
N PRO A 306 -1.67 -9.18 -12.08
CA PRO A 306 -1.21 -10.20 -13.03
C PRO A 306 -0.72 -11.48 -12.31
N PRO A 307 -0.90 -12.67 -12.91
CA PRO A 307 -0.38 -13.92 -12.34
C PRO A 307 1.13 -13.91 -12.11
N LEU A 308 1.89 -13.14 -12.88
CA LEU A 308 3.34 -12.97 -12.66
C LEU A 308 3.66 -12.30 -11.32
N VAL A 309 2.72 -11.54 -10.75
CA VAL A 309 2.88 -10.84 -9.46
C VAL A 309 2.35 -11.67 -8.30
N VAL A 310 1.18 -12.32 -8.47
CA VAL A 310 0.44 -12.95 -7.34
C VAL A 310 0.00 -14.39 -7.60
N GLY A 311 0.40 -15.00 -8.72
CA GLY A 311 -0.11 -16.29 -9.19
C GLY A 311 0.44 -17.51 -8.47
N ASP A 312 1.60 -17.41 -7.82
CA ASP A 312 2.22 -18.48 -7.03
C ASP A 312 2.24 -18.10 -5.53
N PRO A 313 1.71 -18.94 -4.61
CA PRO A 313 1.81 -18.73 -3.17
C PRO A 313 3.24 -18.51 -2.66
N VAL A 314 4.26 -19.08 -3.30
CA VAL A 314 5.68 -18.90 -2.92
C VAL A 314 6.10 -17.44 -3.06
N TYR A 315 5.47 -16.66 -3.97
CA TYR A 315 5.78 -15.25 -4.13
C TYR A 315 5.49 -14.43 -2.87
N GLN A 316 4.66 -14.92 -1.95
CA GLN A 316 4.45 -14.28 -0.65
C GLN A 316 5.75 -14.15 0.16
N LEU A 317 6.75 -14.99 -0.08
CA LEU A 317 8.07 -14.89 0.56
C LEU A 317 8.97 -13.82 -0.09
N SER A 318 8.55 -13.24 -1.22
CA SER A 318 9.33 -12.29 -2.01
C SER A 318 8.89 -10.85 -1.75
N ILE A 319 9.76 -10.07 -1.10
CA ILE A 319 9.56 -8.62 -0.91
C ILE A 319 9.33 -7.89 -2.26
N PRO A 320 10.11 -8.15 -3.34
CA PRO A 320 9.85 -7.54 -4.65
C PRO A 320 8.44 -7.75 -5.20
N HIS A 321 7.92 -8.99 -5.16
CA HIS A 321 6.55 -9.28 -5.60
C HIS A 321 5.54 -8.54 -4.71
N GLY A 322 5.79 -8.50 -3.40
CA GLY A 322 5.00 -7.73 -2.44
C GLY A 322 4.93 -6.24 -2.75
N LEU A 323 6.05 -5.62 -3.13
CA LEU A 323 6.12 -4.20 -3.49
C LEU A 323 5.33 -3.90 -4.78
N VAL A 324 5.39 -4.77 -5.78
CA VAL A 324 4.60 -4.62 -7.02
C VAL A 324 3.11 -4.86 -6.76
N ALA A 325 2.75 -5.86 -5.96
CA ALA A 325 1.37 -6.13 -5.56
C ALA A 325 0.77 -4.95 -4.78
N GLU A 326 1.54 -4.37 -3.86
CA GLU A 326 1.15 -3.16 -3.14
C GLU A 326 0.92 -1.98 -4.09
N ALA A 327 1.88 -1.72 -4.97
CA ALA A 327 1.75 -0.64 -5.94
C ALA A 327 0.51 -0.82 -6.84
N HIS A 328 0.17 -2.06 -7.23
CA HIS A 328 -1.01 -2.36 -8.04
C HIS A 328 -2.31 -1.98 -7.33
N TRP A 329 -2.59 -2.55 -6.15
CA TRP A 329 -3.88 -2.29 -5.47
C TRP A 329 -3.97 -0.83 -5.00
N VAL A 330 -2.85 -0.23 -4.57
CA VAL A 330 -2.81 1.19 -4.20
C VAL A 330 -3.09 2.08 -5.41
N GLY A 331 -2.61 1.68 -6.60
CA GLY A 331 -2.88 2.35 -7.86
C GLY A 331 -4.37 2.33 -8.23
N LEU A 332 -5.06 1.22 -7.98
CA LEU A 332 -6.52 1.10 -8.12
C LEU A 332 -7.27 1.92 -7.05
N ALA A 333 -6.73 1.97 -5.83
CA ALA A 333 -7.35 2.62 -4.68
C ALA A 333 -7.10 4.15 -4.60
N ARG A 334 -6.54 4.77 -5.64
CA ARG A 334 -6.23 6.21 -5.65
C ARG A 334 -7.38 7.04 -6.22
N PRO A 335 -7.64 8.24 -5.69
CA PRO A 335 -8.42 9.24 -6.40
C PRO A 335 -7.75 9.62 -7.73
N ARG A 336 -8.54 9.84 -8.78
CA ARG A 336 -8.05 10.18 -10.12
C ARG A 336 -8.06 11.68 -10.32
N TYR A 337 -7.01 12.25 -10.87
CA TYR A 337 -7.02 13.66 -11.26
C TYR A 337 -7.58 13.79 -12.68
N ASP A 338 -8.72 14.48 -12.82
CA ASP A 338 -9.24 14.86 -14.13
C ASP A 338 -8.64 16.20 -14.56
N TRP A 339 -7.83 16.16 -15.62
CA TRP A 339 -7.19 17.34 -16.20
C TRP A 339 -8.18 18.32 -16.84
N LYS A 340 -9.37 17.86 -17.25
CA LYS A 340 -10.39 18.72 -17.87
C LYS A 340 -11.08 19.58 -16.83
N THR A 341 -11.58 18.96 -15.75
CA THR A 341 -12.24 19.69 -14.65
C THR A 341 -11.24 20.27 -13.64
N ARG A 342 -9.96 19.84 -13.70
CA ARG A 342 -8.92 20.14 -12.70
C ARG A 342 -9.30 19.69 -11.29
N GLN A 343 -10.12 18.66 -11.19
CA GLN A 343 -10.60 18.12 -9.91
C GLN A 343 -10.07 16.71 -9.67
N THR A 344 -9.92 16.38 -8.39
CA THR A 344 -9.64 15.02 -7.96
C THR A 344 -10.96 14.28 -7.79
N GLU A 345 -11.20 13.30 -8.66
CA GLU A 345 -12.35 12.42 -8.65
C GLU A 345 -12.09 11.23 -7.73
N VAL A 346 -12.95 11.07 -6.73
CA VAL A 346 -12.96 9.89 -5.87
C VAL A 346 -13.87 8.86 -6.49
N THR A 347 -13.42 7.62 -6.55
CA THR A 347 -14.14 6.54 -7.20
C THR A 347 -14.64 5.50 -6.20
N THR A 348 -15.48 4.57 -6.66
CA THR A 348 -15.97 3.48 -5.82
C THR A 348 -14.85 2.56 -5.37
N THR A 349 -13.91 2.21 -6.24
CA THR A 349 -12.74 1.39 -5.93
C THR A 349 -11.86 2.08 -4.91
N SER A 350 -11.61 3.39 -5.05
CA SER A 350 -10.82 4.13 -4.06
C SER A 350 -11.45 4.14 -2.67
N VAL A 351 -12.78 4.27 -2.57
CA VAL A 351 -13.47 4.23 -1.27
C VAL A 351 -13.47 2.81 -0.69
N TRP A 352 -13.86 1.79 -1.45
CA TRP A 352 -14.03 0.42 -0.94
C TRP A 352 -12.68 -0.21 -0.57
N PHE A 353 -11.67 -0.09 -1.43
CA PHE A 353 -10.35 -0.67 -1.14
C PHE A 353 -9.69 0.03 0.04
N ARG A 354 -9.79 1.37 0.16
CA ARG A 354 -9.27 2.08 1.33
C ARG A 354 -10.03 1.78 2.61
N ALA A 355 -11.34 1.57 2.55
CA ALA A 355 -12.10 1.16 3.71
C ALA A 355 -11.72 -0.25 4.19
N MET A 356 -11.51 -1.19 3.27
CA MET A 356 -11.04 -2.54 3.62
C MET A 356 -9.62 -2.53 4.16
N ASP A 357 -8.70 -1.81 3.51
CA ASP A 357 -7.34 -1.59 3.99
C ASP A 357 -7.34 -1.07 5.43
N ARG A 358 -8.07 0.02 5.69
CA ARG A 358 -8.20 0.58 7.04
C ARG A 358 -8.87 -0.38 8.02
N ALA A 359 -9.84 -1.18 7.61
CA ALA A 359 -10.48 -2.16 8.49
C ALA A 359 -9.50 -3.26 8.92
N ILE A 360 -8.69 -3.78 7.99
CA ILE A 360 -7.64 -4.77 8.28
C ILE A 360 -6.56 -4.16 9.18
N SER A 361 -6.03 -2.98 8.79
CA SER A 361 -4.97 -2.30 9.53
C SER A 361 -5.43 -1.82 10.91
N PHE A 362 -6.71 -1.49 11.08
CA PHE A 362 -7.28 -1.15 12.39
C PHE A 362 -7.23 -2.33 13.36
N GLN A 363 -7.42 -3.57 12.89
CA GLN A 363 -7.28 -4.75 13.76
C GLN A 363 -5.85 -4.87 14.29
N MET A 364 -4.84 -4.67 13.44
CA MET A 364 -3.44 -4.65 13.87
C MET A 364 -3.19 -3.52 14.88
N ALA A 365 -3.75 -2.33 14.62
CA ALA A 365 -3.64 -1.18 15.50
C ALA A 365 -4.30 -1.41 16.86
N LEU A 366 -5.45 -2.08 16.88
CA LEU A 366 -6.15 -2.44 18.12
C LEU A 366 -5.32 -3.41 18.97
N VAL A 367 -4.75 -4.45 18.35
CA VAL A 367 -3.86 -5.40 19.05
C VAL A 367 -2.61 -4.68 19.56
N ALA A 368 -1.93 -3.89 18.72
CA ALA A 368 -0.75 -3.13 19.12
C ALA A 368 -1.03 -2.18 20.30
N HIS A 369 -2.19 -1.53 20.30
CA HIS A 369 -2.64 -0.68 21.39
C HIS A 369 -2.90 -1.47 22.67
N GLN A 370 -3.58 -2.61 22.58
CA GLN A 370 -3.83 -3.51 23.72
C GLN A 370 -2.54 -4.06 24.33
N MET A 371 -1.49 -4.20 23.53
CA MET A 371 -0.14 -4.59 23.98
C MET A 371 0.69 -3.41 24.54
N GLY A 372 0.07 -2.25 24.78
CA GLY A 372 0.71 -1.09 25.39
C GLY A 372 1.41 -0.15 24.41
N GLY A 373 1.23 -0.36 23.10
CA GLY A 373 1.78 0.49 22.06
C GLY A 373 1.02 1.81 21.88
N ASN A 374 1.75 2.90 21.61
CA ASN A 374 1.16 4.17 21.21
C ASN A 374 1.13 4.26 19.68
N VAL A 375 -0.05 4.02 19.09
CA VAL A 375 -0.24 3.99 17.63
C VAL A 375 -0.22 5.41 17.06
N SER A 376 0.65 5.65 16.07
CA SER A 376 0.73 6.93 15.36
C SER A 376 -0.02 6.94 14.04
N GLY A 377 -0.26 5.77 13.45
CA GLY A 377 -1.04 5.66 12.22
C GLY A 377 -1.14 4.24 11.70
N TYR A 378 -2.12 3.98 10.84
CA TYR A 378 -2.29 2.68 10.20
C TYR A 378 -3.01 2.79 8.85
N GLY A 379 -2.76 1.79 8.02
CA GLY A 379 -3.18 1.70 6.62
C GLY A 379 -2.09 1.03 5.78
N ALA A 380 -2.37 0.83 4.50
CA ALA A 380 -1.55 0.06 3.57
C ALA A 380 -1.06 -1.28 4.16
N GLY A 381 -1.94 -2.00 4.87
CA GLY A 381 -1.62 -3.30 5.46
C GLY A 381 -0.62 -3.28 6.63
N GLY A 382 -0.39 -2.11 7.23
CA GLY A 382 0.50 -1.98 8.39
C GLY A 382 0.02 -1.01 9.46
N VAL A 383 0.77 -0.97 10.56
CA VAL A 383 0.56 -0.07 11.70
C VAL A 383 1.91 0.48 12.19
N GLN A 384 1.96 1.81 12.34
CA GLN A 384 3.06 2.52 12.97
C GLN A 384 2.75 2.69 14.46
N VAL A 385 3.63 2.15 15.28
CA VAL A 385 3.43 2.10 16.73
C VAL A 385 4.74 2.36 17.44
N ARG A 386 4.64 3.16 18.50
CA ARG A 386 5.75 3.42 19.41
C ARG A 386 5.61 2.57 20.66
N PHE A 387 6.66 1.85 20.98
CA PHE A 387 6.80 1.12 22.24
C PHE A 387 7.92 1.73 23.07
N ASP A 388 7.76 1.71 24.40
CA ASP A 388 8.73 2.25 25.34
C ASP A 388 9.73 1.16 25.74
N ASN A 389 10.99 1.33 25.33
CA ASN A 389 12.10 0.42 25.60
C ASN A 389 11.79 -1.08 25.35
N PRO A 390 11.26 -1.45 24.16
CA PRO A 390 10.87 -2.83 23.92
C PRO A 390 12.11 -3.72 23.76
N GLY A 391 12.11 -4.86 24.47
CA GLY A 391 13.06 -5.94 24.24
C GLY A 391 12.74 -6.70 22.95
N ILE A 392 13.72 -7.37 22.34
CA ILE A 392 13.49 -8.10 21.08
C ILE A 392 12.45 -9.22 21.25
N GLU A 393 12.47 -9.94 22.38
CA GLU A 393 11.47 -10.97 22.69
C GLU A 393 10.05 -10.40 22.70
N GLN A 394 9.86 -9.24 23.32
CA GLN A 394 8.58 -8.54 23.32
C GLN A 394 8.18 -8.12 21.90
N LEU A 395 9.13 -7.65 21.09
CA LEU A 395 8.85 -7.29 19.70
C LEU A 395 8.44 -8.48 18.84
N LEU A 396 9.01 -9.67 19.09
CA LEU A 396 8.61 -10.91 18.42
C LEU A 396 7.19 -11.31 18.84
N GLU A 397 6.89 -11.27 20.14
CA GLU A 397 5.54 -11.55 20.66
C GLU A 397 4.50 -10.59 20.05
N ILE A 398 4.83 -9.30 19.98
CA ILE A 398 4.00 -8.28 19.31
C ILE A 398 3.85 -8.63 17.82
N ASN A 399 4.95 -8.92 17.11
CA ASN A 399 4.92 -9.24 15.69
C ASN A 399 3.98 -10.43 15.39
N ASP A 400 4.07 -11.49 16.19
CA ASP A 400 3.24 -12.67 16.07
C ASP A 400 1.77 -12.38 16.39
N ALA A 401 1.49 -11.64 17.46
CA ALA A 401 0.13 -11.24 17.84
C ALA A 401 -0.56 -10.37 16.78
N LEU A 402 0.20 -9.52 16.09
CA LEU A 402 -0.29 -8.70 14.97
C LEU A 402 -0.48 -9.51 13.68
N GLY A 403 0.10 -10.71 13.58
CA GLY A 403 0.23 -11.45 12.32
C GLY A 403 1.08 -10.68 11.29
N ALA A 404 2.09 -9.94 11.77
CA ALA A 404 2.99 -9.17 10.94
C ALA A 404 4.13 -10.04 10.38
N CYS A 405 4.54 -9.77 9.15
CA CYS A 405 5.69 -10.41 8.49
C CYS A 405 6.94 -9.53 8.50
N HIS A 406 6.78 -8.25 8.87
CA HIS A 406 7.81 -7.24 8.83
C HIS A 406 7.66 -6.29 10.03
N PRO A 407 8.76 -5.70 10.53
CA PRO A 407 10.14 -5.82 10.03
C PRO A 407 10.79 -7.17 10.36
N CYS A 408 11.95 -7.47 9.75
CA CYS A 408 12.72 -8.67 10.11
C CYS A 408 13.48 -8.42 11.41
N LEU A 409 12.87 -8.80 12.54
CA LEU A 409 13.45 -8.61 13.87
C LEU A 409 14.58 -9.61 14.20
N ALA A 410 14.69 -10.70 13.42
CA ALA A 410 15.67 -11.75 13.66
C ALA A 410 17.13 -11.28 13.52
N SER A 411 17.38 -10.26 12.69
CA SER A 411 18.74 -9.73 12.51
C SER A 411 19.23 -8.91 13.72
N GLU A 412 18.32 -8.31 14.49
CA GLU A 412 18.67 -7.58 15.72
C GLU A 412 19.19 -8.54 16.80
N ILE A 413 18.72 -9.79 16.81
CA ILE A 413 19.17 -10.85 17.72
C ILE A 413 20.62 -11.20 17.41
N VAL A 414 20.90 -11.49 16.13
CA VAL A 414 22.24 -11.88 15.67
C VAL A 414 23.25 -10.75 15.84
N GLY A 415 22.84 -9.48 15.67
CA GLY A 415 23.69 -8.32 15.88
C GLY A 415 24.13 -8.14 17.34
N ARG A 416 23.20 -8.34 18.30
CA ARG A 416 23.50 -8.28 19.74
C ARG A 416 24.35 -9.44 20.22
N GLU A 417 24.09 -10.65 19.75
CA GLU A 417 24.90 -11.84 20.10
C GLU A 417 26.34 -11.75 19.58
N ARG A 418 26.59 -10.99 18.52
CA ARG A 418 27.93 -10.72 17.98
C ARG A 418 28.66 -9.54 18.64
N GLY A 419 27.99 -8.79 19.53
CA GLY A 419 28.55 -7.58 20.14
C GLY A 419 28.68 -6.40 19.18
N ASP A 420 27.92 -6.40 18.09
CA ASP A 420 27.99 -5.38 17.03
C ASP A 420 27.00 -4.20 17.24
N LEU A 421 26.20 -4.23 18.31
CA LEU A 421 25.14 -3.26 18.65
C LEU A 421 25.21 -2.78 20.11
#